data_AF-A0A852T0T0-F1
#
_entry.id   AF-A0A852T0T0-F1
#
_cell.length_a   1.000
_cell.length_b   1.000
_cell.length_c   1.000
_cell.angle_alpha   90.00
_cell.angle_beta   90.00
_cell.angle_gamma   90.00
#
_symmetry.space_group_name_H-M   'P 1'
#
loop_
_entity.id
_entity.type
_entity.pdbx_description
1 polymer ?
#
loop_
_entity_poly.entity_id
_entity_poly.type
_entity_poly.pdbx_seq_one_letter_code
_entity_poly.pdbx_strand_id
1 'polypeptide(L)'
;MGFYIRKSLKAGPFRFNLSKSGLGVSAGVPGFRVGSGPRGNYVHMGAGGVYYRASLNGRVPVRATQPVQPASPTMFSASAVLMEDVTGADVQELEPTGPDDVVRQLREASNRHGIAWWVALAASVVGAFIMPFGWILWVLAIPGVWWLALRDRARQSVVVFYDVNDEAAARFQALVDADEHLRGLAGRWRITQSGAVGAGYQHKVNAGASNLVRREPVTVGAKAPKQLVTNVAVPSWTAGQTTLYFLPDRVLVKQGKEFTDVGYTNLQVTDSTTRFIESAGPVLRDTKQVGSTWQYVNKGGGPDRRFANNPALPIVLYGEVLLATASGFRWEMQISKSESAAYIGSTLRYIAGR
;
A
#
# COMPACT_ATOMS: atom_id res chain seq x y z
N MET A 1 15.76 -5.43 8.43
CA MET A 1 16.24 -5.62 7.04
C MET A 1 16.01 -4.34 6.25
N GLY A 2 16.86 -3.97 5.28
CA GLY A 2 16.62 -2.75 4.49
C GLY A 2 15.28 -2.79 3.73
N PHE A 3 14.55 -1.68 3.74
CA PHE A 3 13.22 -1.58 3.10
C PHE A 3 13.24 -1.58 1.56
N TYR A 4 14.42 -1.42 0.94
CA TYR A 4 14.56 -1.53 -0.51
C TYR A 4 14.51 -2.99 -0.96
N ILE A 5 13.51 -3.32 -1.80
CA ILE A 5 13.31 -4.69 -2.28
C ILE A 5 14.13 -4.96 -3.55
N ARG A 6 14.21 -3.97 -4.47
CA ARG A 6 14.78 -4.20 -5.82
C ARG A 6 15.12 -2.89 -6.52
N LYS A 7 16.22 -2.89 -7.29
CA LYS A 7 16.66 -1.74 -8.10
C LYS A 7 15.85 -1.56 -9.40
N SER A 8 15.18 -2.62 -9.88
CA SER A 8 14.41 -2.61 -11.13
C SER A 8 12.96 -3.07 -10.90
N LEU A 9 11.99 -2.38 -11.52
CA LEU A 9 10.57 -2.70 -11.45
C LEU A 9 10.04 -3.21 -12.79
N LYS A 10 9.06 -4.11 -12.75
CA LYS A 10 8.34 -4.60 -13.93
C LYS A 10 6.86 -4.30 -13.79
N ALA A 11 6.28 -3.65 -14.80
CA ALA A 11 4.84 -3.41 -14.89
C ALA A 11 4.36 -3.83 -16.28
N GLY A 12 3.76 -5.03 -16.37
CA GLY A 12 3.44 -5.64 -17.67
C GLY A 12 4.71 -5.94 -18.50
N PRO A 13 4.75 -5.56 -19.80
CA PRO A 13 5.93 -5.76 -20.65
C PRO A 13 7.05 -4.72 -20.41
N PHE A 14 6.82 -3.74 -19.54
CA PHE A 14 7.74 -2.64 -19.29
C PHE A 14 8.66 -2.94 -18.11
N ARG A 15 9.95 -2.68 -18.28
CA ARG A 15 10.95 -2.65 -17.20
C ARG A 15 11.38 -1.23 -16.94
N PHE A 16 11.40 -0.86 -15.67
CA PHE A 16 11.81 0.44 -15.19
C PHE A 16 13.07 0.27 -14.34
N ASN A 17 14.09 1.09 -14.60
CA ASN A 17 15.35 1.10 -13.85
C ASN A 17 15.57 2.48 -13.22
N LEU A 18 16.18 2.46 -12.04
CA LEU A 18 16.65 3.67 -11.37
C LEU A 18 18.11 3.93 -11.78
N SER A 19 18.42 5.11 -12.33
CA SER A 19 19.79 5.60 -12.50
C SER A 19 20.06 6.74 -11.52
N LYS A 20 21.33 7.16 -11.39
CA LYS A 20 21.69 8.39 -10.65
C LYS A 20 21.06 9.66 -11.25
N SER A 21 20.58 9.58 -12.50
CA SER A 21 19.98 10.66 -13.30
C SER A 21 18.46 10.53 -13.48
N GLY A 22 17.78 9.61 -12.77
CA GLY A 22 16.30 9.52 -12.78
C GLY A 22 15.73 8.17 -13.22
N LEU A 23 14.57 8.22 -13.89
CA LEU A 23 13.76 7.04 -14.20
C LEU A 23 13.90 6.61 -15.67
N GLY A 24 14.53 5.46 -15.91
CA GLY A 24 14.59 4.85 -17.25
C GLY A 24 13.40 3.92 -17.49
N VAL A 25 12.64 4.16 -18.57
CA VAL A 25 11.57 3.24 -19.03
C VAL A 25 12.07 2.44 -20.23
N SER A 26 11.98 1.11 -20.16
CA SER A 26 12.28 0.23 -21.29
C SER A 26 11.11 -0.71 -21.56
N ALA A 27 10.71 -0.82 -22.82
CA ALA A 27 9.71 -1.77 -23.31
C ALA A 27 10.36 -2.64 -24.38
N GLY A 28 10.28 -3.97 -24.27
CA GLY A 28 10.63 -4.82 -25.42
C GLY A 28 11.16 -6.22 -25.14
N VAL A 29 10.95 -7.07 -26.14
CA VAL A 29 11.78 -8.26 -26.46
C VAL A 29 13.15 -7.73 -26.94
N PRO A 30 14.29 -8.43 -26.71
CA PRO A 30 15.59 -7.97 -27.18
C PRO A 30 15.53 -7.55 -28.67
N GLY A 31 15.83 -6.28 -28.98
CA GLY A 31 15.87 -5.77 -30.37
C GLY A 31 14.71 -4.89 -30.84
N PHE A 32 13.62 -4.68 -30.05
CA PHE A 32 12.51 -3.79 -30.47
C PHE A 32 12.08 -2.86 -29.33
N ARG A 33 12.30 -1.54 -29.47
CA ARG A 33 11.94 -0.51 -28.47
C ARG A 33 10.88 0.43 -29.04
N VAL A 34 9.67 0.42 -28.47
CA VAL A 34 8.61 1.40 -28.77
C VAL A 34 8.19 2.05 -27.45
N GLY A 35 8.46 3.35 -27.32
CA GLY A 35 8.19 4.15 -26.12
C GLY A 35 6.75 4.63 -26.04
N SER A 36 5.82 3.77 -25.64
CA SER A 36 4.49 4.17 -25.15
C SER A 36 4.12 3.32 -23.93
N GLY A 37 4.87 3.48 -22.85
CA GLY A 37 4.67 2.78 -21.58
C GLY A 37 3.83 3.56 -20.57
N PRO A 38 3.38 2.92 -19.47
CA PRO A 38 2.74 3.62 -18.37
C PRO A 38 3.70 4.66 -17.78
N ARG A 39 3.16 5.85 -17.45
CA ARG A 39 3.91 6.92 -16.81
C ARG A 39 4.51 6.40 -15.50
N GLY A 40 5.83 6.50 -15.38
CA GLY A 40 6.53 6.21 -14.12
C GLY A 40 6.60 7.47 -13.27
N ASN A 41 6.13 7.37 -12.02
CA ASN A 41 6.26 8.42 -11.02
C ASN A 41 7.56 8.20 -10.23
N TYR A 42 8.26 9.28 -9.92
CA TYR A 42 9.47 9.30 -9.11
C TYR A 42 9.28 10.23 -7.92
N VAL A 43 9.58 9.72 -6.73
CA VAL A 43 9.47 10.43 -5.45
C VAL A 43 10.85 10.45 -4.82
N HIS A 44 11.44 11.63 -4.74
CA HIS A 44 12.68 11.86 -4.00
C HIS A 44 12.36 12.40 -2.61
N MET A 45 12.97 11.81 -1.58
CA MET A 45 12.78 12.18 -0.19
C MET A 45 14.12 12.24 0.53
N GLY A 46 14.48 13.41 1.05
CA GLY A 46 15.74 13.64 1.78
C GLY A 46 15.69 14.94 2.56
N ALA A 47 16.86 15.46 2.97
CA ALA A 47 16.94 16.69 3.78
C ALA A 47 16.24 17.92 3.17
N GLY A 48 16.09 17.97 1.84
CA GLY A 48 15.37 19.05 1.14
C GLY A 48 13.84 18.90 1.08
N GLY A 49 13.27 17.81 1.62
CA GLY A 49 11.83 17.54 1.57
C GLY A 49 11.43 16.46 0.55
N VAL A 50 10.13 16.41 0.22
CA VAL A 50 9.55 15.42 -0.69
C VAL A 50 9.23 16.07 -2.04
N TYR A 51 9.75 15.50 -3.13
CA TYR A 51 9.54 15.99 -4.49
C TYR A 51 8.95 14.90 -5.38
N TYR A 52 7.86 15.24 -6.10
CA TYR A 52 7.21 14.35 -7.05
C TYR A 52 7.51 14.78 -8.48
N ARG A 53 7.84 13.81 -9.32
CA ARG A 53 8.10 14.02 -10.73
C ARG A 53 7.51 12.88 -11.53
N ALA A 54 6.94 13.19 -12.70
CA ALA A 54 6.44 12.17 -13.62
C ALA A 54 7.25 12.14 -14.92
N SER A 55 7.51 10.95 -15.43
CA SER A 55 8.12 10.77 -16.76
C SER A 55 7.14 11.18 -17.87
N LEU A 56 7.61 12.03 -18.78
CA LEU A 56 6.89 12.36 -20.00
C LEU A 56 7.01 11.19 -21.00
N ASN A 57 5.91 10.90 -21.69
CA ASN A 57 5.95 10.05 -22.88
C ASN A 57 6.70 10.85 -23.96
N GLY A 58 7.87 10.39 -24.44
CA GLY A 58 8.63 11.07 -25.51
C GLY A 58 7.77 11.34 -26.76
N ARG A 59 7.96 12.39 -27.57
CA ARG A 59 9.09 13.28 -27.85
C ARG A 59 8.56 14.70 -28.15
N VAL A 60 9.29 15.76 -27.79
CA VAL A 60 9.30 17.01 -28.57
C VAL A 60 10.64 17.07 -29.29
N PRO A 61 10.70 17.12 -30.63
CA PRO A 61 11.95 17.41 -31.31
C PRO A 61 12.23 18.90 -31.12
N VAL A 62 12.98 19.28 -30.09
CA VAL A 62 13.60 20.60 -30.08
C VAL A 62 14.75 20.54 -31.08
N ARG A 63 14.42 20.84 -32.34
CA ARG A 63 15.42 21.22 -33.34
C ARG A 63 15.98 22.55 -32.87
N ALA A 64 17.01 22.51 -32.02
CA ALA A 64 17.78 23.70 -31.69
C ALA A 64 18.49 24.14 -32.97
N THR A 65 17.94 25.17 -33.62
CA THR A 65 18.66 26.00 -34.59
C THR A 65 19.86 26.60 -33.87
N GLN A 66 21.04 26.06 -34.12
CA GLN A 66 22.30 26.69 -33.75
C GLN A 66 22.47 28.00 -34.54
N PRO A 67 22.88 29.11 -33.91
CA PRO A 67 23.38 30.27 -34.64
C PRO A 67 24.71 29.92 -35.31
N VAL A 68 24.81 30.23 -36.61
CA VAL A 68 26.00 30.07 -37.44
C VAL A 68 27.16 30.91 -36.90
N GLN A 69 28.33 30.30 -36.67
CA GLN A 69 29.62 30.98 -36.64
C GLN A 69 30.53 30.43 -37.76
N PRO A 70 31.35 31.27 -38.44
CA PRO A 70 32.06 30.88 -39.65
C PRO A 70 33.32 30.05 -39.37
N ALA A 71 33.67 29.25 -40.38
CA ALA A 71 34.62 28.14 -40.37
C ALA A 71 36.11 28.51 -40.23
N SER A 72 36.89 27.52 -39.77
CA SER A 72 38.26 27.28 -40.22
C SER A 72 38.43 25.78 -40.49
N PRO A 73 39.09 25.36 -41.59
CA PRO A 73 39.16 23.96 -41.98
C PRO A 73 40.37 23.27 -41.32
N THR A 74 40.25 22.00 -40.92
CA THR A 74 40.82 20.81 -41.61
C THR A 74 40.94 19.62 -40.64
N MET A 75 40.79 18.42 -41.22
CA MET A 75 41.20 17.08 -40.77
C MET A 75 40.17 16.24 -40.00
N PHE A 76 39.55 15.35 -40.78
CA PHE A 76 38.93 14.11 -40.33
C PHE A 76 39.93 13.30 -39.48
N SER A 77 39.53 12.98 -38.25
CA SER A 77 40.01 11.79 -37.55
C SER A 77 38.81 11.03 -37.01
N ALA A 78 38.90 9.71 -37.17
CA ALA A 78 37.84 8.73 -37.06
C ALA A 78 37.25 8.58 -35.65
N SER A 79 35.93 8.34 -35.62
CA SER A 79 35.27 7.43 -34.69
C SER A 79 35.42 7.70 -33.19
N ALA A 80 35.18 8.94 -32.74
CA ALA A 80 34.61 9.11 -31.41
C ALA A 80 33.12 8.76 -31.52
N VAL A 81 32.77 7.49 -31.26
CA VAL A 81 31.38 7.13 -30.97
C VAL A 81 30.99 7.98 -29.77
N LEU A 82 30.26 9.07 -30.01
CA LEU A 82 29.58 9.83 -28.99
C LEU A 82 28.58 8.86 -28.37
N MET A 83 28.94 8.31 -27.22
CA MET A 83 28.06 7.47 -26.43
C MET A 83 26.93 8.37 -25.93
N GLU A 84 25.85 8.41 -26.69
CA GLU A 84 24.61 9.05 -26.28
C GLU A 84 24.01 8.20 -25.16
N ASP A 85 23.82 8.81 -23.99
CA ASP A 85 23.19 8.14 -22.85
C ASP A 85 21.72 7.86 -23.21
N VAL A 86 21.44 6.65 -23.69
CA VAL A 86 20.09 6.19 -24.07
C VAL A 86 19.29 5.72 -22.84
N THR A 87 19.71 6.12 -21.63
CA THR A 87 19.17 5.63 -20.35
C THR A 87 18.28 6.67 -19.67
N GLY A 88 17.10 6.91 -20.24
CA GLY A 88 16.01 7.66 -19.58
C GLY A 88 16.11 9.18 -19.72
N ALA A 89 14.96 9.84 -19.55
CA ALA A 89 14.86 11.30 -19.59
C ALA A 89 15.75 11.90 -18.49
N ASP A 90 16.52 12.93 -18.83
CA ASP A 90 17.33 13.68 -17.87
C ASP A 90 16.42 14.26 -16.77
N VAL A 91 16.93 14.42 -15.55
CA VAL A 91 16.19 14.91 -14.37
C VAL A 91 15.44 16.22 -14.66
N GLN A 92 15.92 16.97 -15.65
CA GLN A 92 15.43 18.27 -16.11
C GLN A 92 14.21 18.20 -17.04
N GLU A 93 13.90 17.03 -17.62
CA GLU A 93 12.74 16.83 -18.52
C GLU A 93 11.47 16.32 -17.81
N LEU A 94 11.50 16.17 -16.47
CA LEU A 94 10.35 15.67 -15.71
C LEU A 94 9.45 16.81 -15.21
N GLU A 95 8.14 16.67 -15.40
CA GLU A 95 7.16 17.66 -14.91
C GLU A 95 6.92 17.46 -13.40
N PRO A 96 6.86 18.55 -12.60
CA PRO A 96 6.44 18.48 -11.21
C PRO A 96 5.00 17.99 -11.12
N THR A 97 4.77 16.87 -10.43
CA THR A 97 3.42 16.38 -10.15
C THR A 97 3.07 16.52 -8.68
N GLY A 98 1.80 16.33 -8.34
CA GLY A 98 1.31 16.38 -6.96
C GLY A 98 0.97 15.00 -6.41
N PRO A 99 0.92 14.87 -5.07
CA PRO A 99 0.38 13.71 -4.36
C PRO A 99 -0.92 13.14 -4.92
N ASP A 100 -1.88 14.00 -5.26
CA ASP A 100 -3.22 13.62 -5.70
C ASP A 100 -3.22 12.91 -7.06
N ASP A 101 -2.20 13.16 -7.89
CA ASP A 101 -2.11 12.54 -9.21
C ASP A 101 -1.85 11.04 -9.10
N VAL A 102 -1.00 10.60 -8.17
CA VAL A 102 -0.74 9.17 -7.92
C VAL A 102 -2.02 8.45 -7.46
N VAL A 103 -2.79 9.07 -6.58
CA VAL A 103 -4.06 8.51 -6.07
C VAL A 103 -5.09 8.42 -7.17
N ARG A 104 -5.22 9.46 -8.00
CA ARG A 104 -6.07 9.45 -9.19
C ARG A 104 -5.70 8.32 -10.14
N GLN A 105 -4.41 8.18 -10.46
CA GLN A 105 -3.91 7.09 -11.31
C GLN A 105 -4.23 5.71 -10.72
N LEU A 106 -4.09 5.52 -9.40
CA LEU A 106 -4.43 4.26 -8.72
C LEU A 106 -5.93 3.94 -8.78
N ARG A 107 -6.78 4.95 -8.58
CA ARG A 107 -8.25 4.80 -8.71
C ARG A 107 -8.63 4.43 -10.13
N GLU A 108 -8.08 5.11 -11.13
CA GLU A 108 -8.29 4.77 -12.54
C GLU A 108 -7.82 3.35 -12.85
N ALA A 109 -6.61 2.97 -12.43
CA ALA A 109 -6.05 1.64 -12.64
C ALA A 109 -6.91 0.54 -12.00
N SER A 110 -7.49 0.81 -10.83
CA SER A 110 -8.38 -0.09 -10.10
C SER A 110 -9.75 -0.30 -10.78
N ASN A 111 -10.23 0.71 -11.51
CA ASN A 111 -11.52 0.68 -12.20
C ASN A 111 -11.45 0.12 -13.64
N ARG A 112 -10.25 -0.10 -14.18
CA ARG A 112 -10.08 -0.72 -15.50
C ARG A 112 -10.39 -2.21 -15.48
N HIS A 113 -11.30 -2.64 -16.34
CA HIS A 113 -11.63 -4.05 -16.56
C HIS A 113 -10.66 -4.66 -17.57
N GLY A 114 -10.18 -5.88 -17.30
CA GLY A 114 -9.38 -6.62 -18.27
C GLY A 114 -10.27 -7.12 -19.40
N ILE A 115 -10.01 -6.65 -20.62
CA ILE A 115 -10.75 -7.03 -21.82
C ILE A 115 -10.26 -8.39 -22.35
N ALA A 116 -9.00 -8.75 -22.06
CA ALA A 116 -8.37 -9.97 -22.55
C ALA A 116 -9.17 -11.24 -22.21
N TRP A 117 -9.75 -11.31 -21.01
CA TRP A 117 -10.53 -12.48 -20.59
C TRP A 117 -11.84 -12.61 -21.39
N TRP A 118 -12.52 -11.50 -21.66
CA TRP A 118 -13.74 -11.49 -22.46
C TRP A 118 -13.48 -11.87 -23.91
N VAL A 119 -12.37 -11.38 -24.47
CA VAL A 119 -11.95 -11.76 -25.83
C VAL A 119 -11.55 -13.23 -25.90
N ALA A 120 -10.87 -13.76 -24.88
CA ALA A 120 -10.56 -15.18 -24.78
C ALA A 120 -11.83 -16.03 -24.71
N LEU A 121 -12.81 -15.64 -23.89
CA LEU A 121 -14.10 -16.33 -23.79
C LEU A 121 -14.84 -16.33 -25.13
N ALA A 122 -14.93 -15.18 -25.79
CA ALA A 122 -15.57 -15.06 -27.10
C ALA A 122 -14.87 -15.94 -28.16
N ALA A 123 -13.54 -15.90 -28.23
CA ALA A 123 -12.77 -16.73 -29.16
C ALA A 123 -12.96 -18.24 -28.91
N SER A 124 -13.04 -18.65 -27.62
CA SER A 124 -13.33 -20.04 -27.24
C SER A 124 -14.71 -20.48 -27.73
N VAL A 125 -15.75 -19.67 -27.48
CA VAL A 125 -17.12 -19.97 -27.90
C VAL A 125 -17.25 -20.03 -29.42
N VAL A 126 -16.72 -19.02 -30.14
CA VAL A 126 -16.78 -18.97 -31.61
C VAL A 126 -16.03 -20.14 -32.23
N GLY A 127 -14.86 -20.51 -31.70
CA GLY A 127 -14.11 -21.66 -32.20
C GLY A 127 -14.84 -22.98 -32.00
N ALA A 128 -15.55 -23.16 -30.89
CA ALA A 128 -16.37 -24.36 -30.67
C ALA A 128 -17.52 -24.49 -31.70
N PHE A 129 -18.11 -23.38 -32.12
CA PHE A 129 -19.19 -23.38 -33.12
C PHE A 129 -18.72 -23.68 -34.56
N ILE A 130 -17.46 -23.44 -34.90
CA ILE A 130 -16.92 -23.56 -36.27
C ILE A 130 -16.15 -24.89 -36.46
N MET A 131 -16.45 -25.91 -35.65
CA MET A 131 -15.82 -27.22 -35.80
C MET A 131 -16.12 -27.85 -37.18
N PRO A 132 -15.15 -28.53 -37.83
CA PRO A 132 -13.83 -28.91 -37.29
C PRO A 132 -12.72 -27.87 -37.44
N PHE A 133 -12.96 -26.72 -38.07
CA PHE A 133 -11.92 -25.71 -38.33
C PHE A 133 -11.63 -24.76 -37.15
N GLY A 134 -12.42 -24.85 -36.08
CA GLY A 134 -12.33 -24.00 -34.89
C GLY A 134 -10.94 -23.93 -34.22
N TRP A 135 -10.14 -24.99 -34.30
CA TRP A 135 -8.78 -25.00 -33.73
C TRP A 135 -7.85 -23.97 -34.38
N ILE A 136 -8.05 -23.64 -35.66
CA ILE A 136 -7.29 -22.61 -36.37
C ILE A 136 -7.53 -21.23 -35.73
N LEU A 137 -8.78 -20.94 -35.37
CA LEU A 137 -9.14 -19.70 -34.67
C LEU A 137 -8.47 -19.63 -33.30
N TRP A 138 -8.45 -20.71 -32.53
CA TRP A 138 -7.79 -20.73 -31.22
C TRP A 138 -6.29 -20.48 -31.32
N VAL A 139 -5.60 -21.12 -32.28
CA VAL A 139 -4.16 -20.90 -32.52
C VAL A 139 -3.89 -19.43 -32.87
N LEU A 140 -4.71 -18.83 -33.74
CA LEU A 140 -4.57 -17.42 -34.12
C LEU A 140 -4.96 -16.44 -33.01
N ALA A 141 -5.89 -16.82 -32.13
CA ALA A 141 -6.36 -15.98 -31.03
C ALA A 141 -5.36 -15.90 -29.87
N ILE A 142 -4.55 -16.94 -29.62
CA ILE A 142 -3.60 -17.01 -28.51
C ILE A 142 -2.66 -15.78 -28.45
N PRO A 143 -1.95 -15.39 -29.53
CA PRO A 143 -1.08 -14.20 -29.51
C PRO A 143 -1.83 -12.91 -29.24
N GLY A 144 -3.03 -12.75 -29.81
CA GLY A 144 -3.87 -11.56 -29.62
C GLY A 144 -4.39 -11.41 -28.19
N VAL A 145 -4.89 -12.50 -27.61
CA VAL A 145 -5.32 -12.56 -26.21
C VAL A 145 -4.13 -12.32 -25.27
N TRP A 146 -2.97 -12.90 -25.56
CA TRP A 146 -1.77 -12.68 -24.77
C TRP A 146 -1.31 -11.21 -24.80
N TRP A 147 -1.31 -10.57 -25.98
CA TRP A 147 -1.00 -9.15 -26.12
C TRP A 147 -2.01 -8.27 -25.38
N LEU A 148 -3.31 -8.56 -25.48
CA LEU A 148 -4.36 -7.87 -24.71
C LEU A 148 -4.14 -8.02 -23.20
N ALA A 149 -3.78 -9.22 -22.73
CA ALA A 149 -3.51 -9.45 -21.31
C ALA A 149 -2.30 -8.66 -20.82
N LEU A 150 -1.25 -8.53 -21.63
CA LEU A 150 -0.09 -7.67 -21.32
C LEU A 150 -0.47 -6.19 -21.28
N ARG A 151 -1.28 -5.73 -22.22
CA ARG A 151 -1.81 -4.36 -22.27
C ARG A 151 -2.69 -4.04 -21.06
N ASP A 152 -3.58 -4.96 -20.68
CA ASP A 152 -4.46 -4.80 -19.52
C ASP A 152 -3.63 -4.69 -18.23
N ARG A 153 -2.65 -5.59 -18.05
CA ARG A 153 -1.72 -5.52 -16.90
C ARG A 153 -0.95 -4.20 -16.85
N ALA A 154 -0.46 -3.72 -17.98
CA ALA A 154 0.25 -2.44 -18.04
C ALA A 154 -0.67 -1.25 -17.66
N ARG A 155 -1.92 -1.27 -18.10
CA ARG A 155 -2.90 -0.22 -17.80
C ARG A 155 -3.43 -0.25 -16.36
N GLN A 156 -3.38 -1.41 -15.72
CA GLN A 156 -3.76 -1.60 -14.32
C GLN A 156 -2.59 -1.37 -13.34
N SER A 157 -1.40 -1.04 -13.85
CA SER A 157 -0.20 -0.84 -13.04
C SER A 157 0.23 0.62 -13.04
N VAL A 158 0.31 1.20 -11.86
CA VAL A 158 0.91 2.51 -11.56
C VAL A 158 2.28 2.27 -10.97
N VAL A 159 3.31 2.85 -11.57
CA VAL A 159 4.69 2.66 -11.14
C VAL A 159 5.12 3.87 -10.33
N VAL A 160 5.59 3.64 -9.10
CA VAL A 160 6.14 4.69 -8.25
C VAL A 160 7.49 4.23 -7.73
N PHE A 161 8.53 5.00 -8.04
CA PHE A 161 9.87 4.79 -7.51
C PHE A 161 10.14 5.75 -6.37
N TYR A 162 10.61 5.20 -5.26
CA TYR A 162 11.07 5.96 -4.11
C TYR A 162 12.58 5.98 -4.06
N ASP A 163 13.12 7.18 -3.92
CA ASP A 163 14.51 7.44 -3.58
C ASP A 163 14.51 8.18 -2.23
N VAL A 164 14.59 7.38 -1.17
CA VAL A 164 14.50 7.82 0.22
C VAL A 164 15.90 7.77 0.84
N ASN A 165 16.40 8.95 1.22
CA ASN A 165 17.74 9.14 1.73
C ASN A 165 17.71 9.72 3.15
N ASP A 166 18.86 9.69 3.82
CA ASP A 166 19.13 10.34 5.11
C ASP A 166 18.12 9.96 6.22
N GLU A 167 17.65 10.96 6.96
CA GLU A 167 16.72 10.81 8.08
C GLU A 167 15.38 10.21 7.65
N ALA A 168 14.90 10.51 6.44
CA ALA A 168 13.66 9.94 5.92
C ALA A 168 13.77 8.42 5.74
N ALA A 169 14.94 7.93 5.34
CA ALA A 169 15.19 6.50 5.23
C ALA A 169 15.16 5.82 6.61
N ALA A 170 15.74 6.46 7.62
CA ALA A 170 15.70 5.96 9.01
C ALA A 170 14.26 5.94 9.56
N ARG A 171 13.48 7.00 9.33
CA ARG A 171 12.05 7.07 9.72
C ARG A 171 11.23 5.96 9.08
N PHE A 172 11.41 5.74 7.78
CA PHE A 172 10.68 4.69 7.08
C PHE A 172 11.14 3.28 7.48
N GLN A 173 12.44 3.09 7.73
CA GLN A 173 12.95 1.82 8.25
C GLN A 173 12.33 1.47 9.61
N ALA A 174 12.23 2.44 10.53
CA ALA A 174 11.58 2.25 11.82
C ALA A 174 10.12 1.78 11.67
N LEU A 175 9.40 2.32 10.69
CA LEU A 175 8.03 1.86 10.37
C LEU A 175 7.99 0.41 9.88
N VAL A 176 8.93 0.01 9.03
CA VAL A 176 9.03 -1.37 8.54
C VAL A 176 9.34 -2.35 9.68
N ASP A 177 10.24 -1.97 10.59
CA ASP A 177 10.59 -2.78 11.76
C ASP A 177 9.40 -2.86 12.74
N ALA A 178 8.64 -1.76 12.89
CA ALA A 178 7.40 -1.73 13.66
C ALA A 178 6.31 -2.64 13.06
N ASP A 179 6.18 -2.73 11.74
CA ASP A 179 5.28 -3.65 11.06
C ASP A 179 5.68 -5.12 11.28
N GLU A 180 6.98 -5.42 11.26
CA GLU A 180 7.52 -6.75 11.57
C GLU A 180 7.22 -7.14 13.02
N HIS A 181 7.43 -6.23 13.97
CA HIS A 181 7.05 -6.42 15.37
C HIS A 181 5.55 -6.68 15.50
N LEU A 182 4.71 -5.88 14.83
CA LEU A 182 3.26 -6.09 14.80
C LEU A 182 2.91 -7.47 14.28
N ARG A 183 3.54 -7.95 13.20
CA ARG A 183 3.27 -9.26 12.60
C ARG A 183 3.53 -10.43 13.56
N GLY A 184 4.49 -10.28 14.48
CA GLY A 184 4.85 -11.29 15.48
C GLY A 184 3.87 -11.44 16.64
N LEU A 185 2.93 -10.51 16.82
CA LEU A 185 1.96 -10.53 17.93
C LEU A 185 0.88 -11.62 17.75
N ALA A 186 0.28 -12.07 18.85
CA ALA A 186 -0.76 -13.11 18.78
C ALA A 186 -2.11 -12.54 18.33
N GLY A 187 -2.42 -11.28 18.71
CA GLY A 187 -3.72 -10.66 18.46
C GLY A 187 -3.63 -9.21 18.01
N ARG A 188 -4.34 -8.90 16.91
CA ARG A 188 -4.50 -7.55 16.36
C ARG A 188 -5.90 -7.41 15.80
N TRP A 189 -6.61 -6.37 16.19
CA TRP A 189 -7.97 -6.14 15.71
C TRP A 189 -8.22 -4.67 15.44
N ARG A 190 -9.04 -4.38 14.44
CA ARG A 190 -9.58 -3.05 14.19
C ARG A 190 -10.88 -2.92 14.97
N ILE A 191 -11.03 -1.85 15.73
CA ILE A 191 -12.29 -1.47 16.34
C ILE A 191 -13.15 -0.78 15.25
N THR A 192 -14.31 -1.36 14.93
CA THR A 192 -15.21 -0.84 13.89
C THR A 192 -16.43 -0.15 14.46
N GLN A 193 -16.88 -0.56 15.64
CA GLN A 193 -18.03 0.03 16.34
C GLN A 193 -17.77 0.00 17.86
N SER A 194 -18.18 1.06 18.53
CA SER A 194 -18.13 1.19 19.99
C SER A 194 -19.45 1.79 20.46
N GLY A 195 -20.08 1.21 21.49
CA GLY A 195 -21.34 1.69 22.05
C GLY A 195 -21.37 1.58 23.57
N ALA A 196 -21.58 2.71 24.25
CA ALA A 196 -21.68 2.73 25.71
C ALA A 196 -22.86 1.88 26.18
N VAL A 197 -22.63 1.04 27.19
CA VAL A 197 -23.68 0.22 27.79
C VAL A 197 -24.37 1.04 28.89
N GLY A 198 -25.69 1.20 28.78
CA GLY A 198 -26.47 1.93 29.78
C GLY A 198 -26.43 1.25 31.15
N ALA A 199 -26.54 2.06 32.21
CA ALA A 199 -26.60 1.56 33.59
C ALA A 199 -27.82 0.63 33.79
N GLY A 200 -27.66 -0.46 34.54
CA GLY A 200 -28.77 -1.34 34.95
C GLY A 200 -28.72 -2.74 34.32
N TYR A 201 -29.82 -3.18 33.70
CA TYR A 201 -29.95 -4.56 33.19
C TYR A 201 -28.91 -4.88 32.11
N GLN A 202 -28.71 -3.97 31.16
CA GLN A 202 -27.73 -4.14 30.08
C GLN A 202 -26.29 -4.29 30.61
N HIS A 203 -25.92 -3.57 31.66
CA HIS A 203 -24.62 -3.74 32.33
C HIS A 203 -24.48 -5.14 32.96
N LYS A 204 -25.53 -5.70 33.54
CA LYS A 204 -25.50 -7.04 34.18
C LYS A 204 -25.33 -8.19 33.19
N VAL A 205 -26.00 -8.10 32.04
CA VAL A 205 -25.98 -9.16 31.01
C VAL A 205 -24.76 -9.07 30.08
N ASN A 206 -24.03 -7.96 30.10
CA ASN A 206 -22.78 -7.76 29.37
C ASN A 206 -21.57 -7.80 30.30
N ALA A 207 -21.57 -8.69 31.31
CA ALA A 207 -20.44 -8.93 32.22
C ALA A 207 -19.92 -7.71 33.00
N GLY A 208 -20.73 -6.66 33.16
CA GLY A 208 -20.32 -5.40 33.76
C GLY A 208 -19.48 -4.50 32.84
N ALA A 209 -19.51 -4.73 31.53
CA ALA A 209 -18.85 -3.88 30.56
C ALA A 209 -19.53 -2.51 30.49
N SER A 210 -18.71 -1.45 30.51
CA SER A 210 -19.17 -0.07 30.28
C SER A 210 -19.36 0.25 28.80
N ASN A 211 -18.78 -0.55 27.91
CA ASN A 211 -18.76 -0.30 26.47
C ASN A 211 -18.71 -1.63 25.69
N LEU A 212 -19.56 -1.77 24.68
CA LEU A 212 -19.56 -2.91 23.78
C LEU A 212 -18.81 -2.54 22.51
N VAL A 213 -17.86 -3.39 22.10
CA VAL A 213 -16.98 -3.12 20.96
C VAL A 213 -17.10 -4.23 19.95
N ARG A 214 -17.30 -3.86 18.68
CA ARG A 214 -17.15 -4.77 17.54
C ARG A 214 -15.75 -4.63 16.98
N ARG A 215 -15.07 -5.75 16.84
CA ARG A 215 -13.70 -5.81 16.34
C ARG A 215 -13.56 -6.78 15.17
N GLU A 216 -12.68 -6.46 14.24
CA GLU A 216 -12.34 -7.30 13.08
C GLU A 216 -10.84 -7.62 13.09
N PRO A 217 -10.42 -8.85 12.78
CA PRO A 217 -9.00 -9.19 12.78
C PRO A 217 -8.22 -8.34 11.77
N VAL A 218 -7.05 -7.86 12.18
CA VAL A 218 -6.12 -7.13 11.28
C VAL A 218 -5.07 -8.10 10.76
N THR A 219 -5.00 -8.20 9.42
CA THR A 219 -3.90 -8.87 8.73
C THR A 219 -2.82 -7.86 8.40
N VAL A 220 -1.61 -8.13 8.88
CA VAL A 220 -0.43 -7.30 8.67
C VAL A 220 0.45 -7.96 7.59
N GLY A 221 0.90 -7.18 6.62
CA GLY A 221 1.73 -7.64 5.51
C GLY A 221 2.70 -6.55 5.04
N ALA A 222 3.57 -6.89 4.10
CA ALA A 222 4.58 -5.98 3.55
C ALA A 222 4.49 -5.82 2.03
N LYS A 223 3.27 -5.91 1.46
CA LYS A 223 3.04 -5.88 0.01
C LYS A 223 2.19 -4.68 -0.38
N ALA A 224 2.63 -3.99 -1.43
CA ALA A 224 1.88 -2.94 -2.10
C ALA A 224 0.56 -3.48 -2.70
N PRO A 225 -0.44 -2.61 -2.94
CA PRO A 225 -1.65 -3.02 -3.67
C PRO A 225 -1.28 -3.49 -5.07
N LYS A 226 -2.09 -4.38 -5.67
CA LYS A 226 -1.83 -4.94 -7.02
C LYS A 226 -1.63 -3.87 -8.09
N GLN A 227 -2.28 -2.72 -7.92
CA GLN A 227 -2.18 -1.57 -8.81
C GLN A 227 -0.87 -0.80 -8.67
N LEU A 228 -0.14 -0.94 -7.55
CA LEU A 228 1.08 -0.18 -7.28
C LEU A 228 2.32 -1.06 -7.45
N VAL A 229 3.18 -0.68 -8.37
CA VAL A 229 4.49 -1.28 -8.55
C VAL A 229 5.54 -0.33 -7.99
N THR A 230 6.20 -0.76 -6.91
CA THR A 230 7.22 0.03 -6.21
C THR A 230 8.47 -0.80 -5.87
N ASN A 231 9.57 -0.10 -5.58
CA ASN A 231 10.89 -0.60 -5.21
C ASN A 231 11.09 -0.76 -3.70
N VAL A 232 10.19 -0.21 -2.89
CA VAL A 232 10.22 -0.34 -1.43
C VAL A 232 9.20 -1.35 -0.91
N ALA A 233 9.48 -1.95 0.23
CA ALA A 233 8.50 -2.72 0.99
C ALA A 233 7.42 -1.77 1.51
N VAL A 234 6.16 -2.21 1.40
CA VAL A 234 5.01 -1.38 1.80
C VAL A 234 4.29 -2.10 2.92
N PRO A 235 4.52 -1.72 4.20
CA PRO A 235 3.71 -2.16 5.31
C PRO A 235 2.23 -1.97 5.00
N SER A 236 1.41 -2.98 5.33
CA SER A 236 0.01 -3.00 4.95
C SER A 236 -0.85 -3.59 6.06
N TRP A 237 -1.88 -2.88 6.48
CA TRP A 237 -2.82 -3.32 7.51
C TRP A 237 -4.21 -3.47 6.91
N THR A 238 -4.72 -4.69 6.85
CA THR A 238 -6.02 -5.01 6.26
C THR A 238 -7.00 -5.44 7.33
N ALA A 239 -8.16 -4.78 7.39
CA ALA A 239 -9.28 -5.18 8.25
C ALA A 239 -10.60 -4.99 7.47
N GLY A 240 -11.35 -6.08 7.32
CA GLY A 240 -12.57 -6.09 6.51
C GLY A 240 -12.30 -5.72 5.06
N GLN A 241 -12.98 -4.68 4.57
CA GLN A 241 -12.84 -4.19 3.19
C GLN A 241 -11.84 -3.04 3.04
N THR A 242 -11.22 -2.60 4.12
CA THR A 242 -10.30 -1.47 4.10
C THR A 242 -8.87 -1.92 4.37
N THR A 243 -7.94 -1.38 3.60
CA THR A 243 -6.51 -1.63 3.76
C THR A 243 -5.75 -0.31 3.82
N LEU A 244 -4.90 -0.16 4.83
CA LEU A 244 -3.90 0.89 4.91
C LEU A 244 -2.60 0.37 4.30
N TYR A 245 -1.96 1.18 3.46
CA TYR A 245 -0.64 0.93 2.91
C TYR A 245 0.27 2.10 3.27
N PHE A 246 1.35 1.83 3.98
CA PHE A 246 2.27 2.86 4.45
C PHE A 246 3.41 3.01 3.45
N LEU A 247 3.42 4.15 2.75
CA LEU A 247 4.49 4.57 1.86
C LEU A 247 5.47 5.47 2.63
N PRO A 248 6.67 5.76 2.12
CA PRO A 248 7.63 6.63 2.80
C PRO A 248 7.11 8.04 3.12
N ASP A 249 6.20 8.56 2.29
CA ASP A 249 5.69 9.93 2.31
C ASP A 249 4.25 10.05 2.85
N ARG A 250 3.45 8.97 2.81
CA ARG A 250 2.03 8.97 3.18
C ARG A 250 1.46 7.60 3.51
N VAL A 251 0.22 7.59 3.97
CA VAL A 251 -0.61 6.39 4.07
C VAL A 251 -1.65 6.38 2.95
N LEU A 252 -1.64 5.35 2.09
CA LEU A 252 -2.75 5.09 1.17
C LEU A 252 -3.83 4.29 1.89
N VAL A 253 -5.07 4.70 1.73
CA VAL A 253 -6.26 4.00 2.22
C VAL A 253 -7.01 3.46 1.02
N LYS A 254 -7.17 2.14 0.97
CA LYS A 254 -7.93 1.45 -0.06
C LYS A 254 -9.21 0.88 0.53
N GLN A 255 -10.35 1.16 -0.09
CA GLN A 255 -11.62 0.52 0.22
C GLN A 255 -12.25 -0.03 -1.05
N GLY A 256 -12.24 -1.36 -1.21
CA GLY A 256 -12.66 -2.00 -2.46
C GLY A 256 -11.83 -1.53 -3.66
N LYS A 257 -12.45 -0.77 -4.57
CA LYS A 257 -11.76 -0.18 -5.73
C LYS A 257 -11.30 1.26 -5.51
N GLU A 258 -11.80 1.93 -4.48
CA GLU A 258 -11.48 3.32 -4.18
C GLU A 258 -10.13 3.45 -3.48
N PHE A 259 -9.42 4.52 -3.84
CA PHE A 259 -8.15 4.92 -3.23
C PHE A 259 -8.26 6.37 -2.78
N THR A 260 -7.76 6.62 -1.57
CA THR A 260 -7.48 7.94 -1.00
C THR A 260 -6.15 7.87 -0.25
N ASP A 261 -5.61 9.01 0.14
CA ASP A 261 -4.39 9.08 0.92
C ASP A 261 -4.48 10.06 2.09
N VAL A 262 -3.53 9.90 3.00
CA VAL A 262 -3.32 10.78 4.16
C VAL A 262 -1.82 11.00 4.30
N GLY A 263 -1.38 12.25 4.14
CA GLY A 263 0.01 12.63 4.43
C GLY A 263 0.30 12.51 5.93
N TYR A 264 1.51 12.08 6.29
CA TYR A 264 1.86 11.85 7.70
C TYR A 264 1.75 13.10 8.58
N THR A 265 2.00 14.29 8.01
CA THR A 265 1.87 15.57 8.72
C THR A 265 0.45 15.84 9.22
N ASN A 266 -0.56 15.27 8.55
CA ASN A 266 -1.97 15.42 8.90
C ASN A 266 -2.47 14.28 9.81
N LEU A 267 -1.65 13.24 10.01
CA LEU A 267 -1.99 12.09 10.82
C LEU A 267 -1.79 12.42 12.31
N GLN A 268 -2.85 12.27 13.08
CA GLN A 268 -2.82 12.30 14.54
C GLN A 268 -2.77 10.87 15.03
N VAL A 269 -1.79 10.59 15.89
CA VAL A 269 -1.56 9.25 16.43
C VAL A 269 -1.68 9.34 17.93
N THR A 270 -2.57 8.54 18.51
CA THR A 270 -2.73 8.40 19.95
C THR A 270 -2.57 6.93 20.31
N ASP A 271 -1.77 6.65 21.33
CA ASP A 271 -1.64 5.33 21.92
C ASP A 271 -2.15 5.34 23.37
N SER A 272 -2.79 4.24 23.77
CA SER A 272 -3.35 4.06 25.10
C SER A 272 -3.40 2.58 25.47
N THR A 273 -3.83 2.29 26.69
CA THR A 273 -4.12 0.92 27.12
C THR A 273 -5.53 0.84 27.69
N THR A 274 -6.22 -0.26 27.42
CA THR A 274 -7.57 -0.48 27.91
C THR A 274 -7.71 -1.83 28.60
N ARG A 275 -8.63 -1.92 29.57
CA ARG A 275 -9.06 -3.19 30.14
C ARG A 275 -10.21 -3.73 29.29
N PHE A 276 -10.04 -4.93 28.77
CA PHE A 276 -11.01 -5.59 27.92
C PHE A 276 -11.49 -6.90 28.55
N ILE A 277 -12.79 -7.16 28.50
CA ILE A 277 -13.38 -8.42 28.97
C ILE A 277 -13.45 -9.36 27.77
N GLU A 278 -12.66 -10.44 27.80
CA GLU A 278 -12.68 -11.46 26.75
C GLU A 278 -13.80 -12.48 26.97
N SER A 279 -14.15 -13.20 25.90
CA SER A 279 -15.04 -14.35 25.98
C SER A 279 -14.43 -15.45 26.85
N ALA A 280 -15.28 -16.34 27.39
CA ALA A 280 -14.83 -17.49 28.17
C ALA A 280 -13.88 -18.35 27.32
N GLY A 281 -12.68 -18.61 27.82
CA GLY A 281 -11.67 -19.39 27.10
C GLY A 281 -10.24 -19.01 27.44
N PRO A 282 -9.26 -19.64 26.77
CA PRO A 282 -7.84 -19.35 26.97
C PRO A 282 -7.50 -17.95 26.46
N VAL A 283 -6.78 -17.20 27.28
CA VAL A 283 -6.20 -15.89 26.92
C VAL A 283 -5.01 -16.11 25.98
N LEU A 284 -4.81 -15.17 25.04
CA LEU A 284 -3.63 -15.20 24.16
C LEU A 284 -2.33 -15.11 24.96
N ARG A 285 -1.29 -15.82 24.48
CA ARG A 285 -0.04 -16.02 25.21
C ARG A 285 0.74 -14.74 25.52
N ASP A 286 0.60 -13.71 24.68
CA ASP A 286 1.30 -12.43 24.79
C ASP A 286 0.47 -11.35 25.50
N THR A 287 -0.73 -11.68 25.94
CA THR A 287 -1.66 -10.77 26.61
C THR A 287 -1.50 -10.84 28.12
N LYS A 288 -1.48 -9.68 28.79
CA LYS A 288 -1.48 -9.60 30.25
C LYS A 288 -2.91 -9.67 30.79
N GLN A 289 -3.25 -10.75 31.48
CA GLN A 289 -4.49 -10.82 32.26
C GLN A 289 -4.33 -10.01 33.55
N VAL A 290 -5.28 -9.10 33.83
CA VAL A 290 -5.27 -8.20 34.99
C VAL A 290 -6.40 -8.48 35.98
N GLY A 291 -7.33 -9.36 35.63
CA GLY A 291 -8.40 -9.78 36.52
C GLY A 291 -9.36 -10.76 35.86
N SER A 292 -10.52 -10.93 36.47
CA SER A 292 -11.64 -11.72 35.95
C SER A 292 -12.95 -11.11 36.41
N THR A 293 -13.98 -11.20 35.57
CA THR A 293 -15.37 -10.88 35.89
C THR A 293 -16.24 -12.11 35.65
N TRP A 294 -17.53 -12.04 35.92
CA TRP A 294 -18.50 -13.09 35.60
C TRP A 294 -19.32 -12.68 34.38
N GLN A 295 -19.73 -13.63 33.54
CA GLN A 295 -20.59 -13.34 32.38
C GLN A 295 -21.88 -12.61 32.79
N TYR A 296 -22.46 -13.03 33.91
CA TYR A 296 -23.61 -12.37 34.53
C TYR A 296 -23.23 -11.86 35.93
N VAL A 297 -23.30 -10.54 36.13
CA VAL A 297 -22.92 -9.90 37.40
C VAL A 297 -24.12 -9.38 38.19
N ASN A 298 -24.04 -9.46 39.52
CA ASN A 298 -25.00 -8.86 40.43
C ASN A 298 -24.74 -7.34 40.59
N LYS A 299 -25.55 -6.62 41.40
CA LYS A 299 -25.36 -5.17 41.62
C LYS A 299 -24.00 -4.80 42.24
N GLY A 300 -23.35 -5.72 42.94
CA GLY A 300 -22.04 -5.52 43.56
C GLY A 300 -20.86 -6.04 42.74
N GLY A 301 -21.08 -6.46 41.48
CA GLY A 301 -20.02 -6.98 40.59
C GLY A 301 -19.63 -8.45 40.81
N GLY A 302 -20.22 -9.13 41.80
CA GLY A 302 -20.02 -10.57 42.03
C GLY A 302 -20.88 -11.44 41.11
N PRO A 303 -20.74 -12.78 41.17
CA PRO A 303 -21.50 -13.70 40.32
C PRO A 303 -23.00 -13.62 40.62
N ASP A 304 -23.84 -13.49 39.59
CA ASP A 304 -25.28 -13.67 39.73
C ASP A 304 -25.61 -15.17 39.80
N ARG A 305 -26.01 -15.63 40.99
CA ARG A 305 -26.28 -17.05 41.31
C ARG A 305 -27.60 -17.56 40.72
N ARG A 306 -28.40 -16.71 40.08
CA ARG A 306 -29.64 -17.10 39.38
C ARG A 306 -29.36 -17.83 38.07
N PHE A 307 -28.17 -17.66 37.51
CA PHE A 307 -27.74 -18.34 36.29
C PHE A 307 -26.90 -19.56 36.65
N ALA A 308 -27.39 -20.75 36.30
CA ALA A 308 -26.69 -22.02 36.58
C ALA A 308 -25.36 -22.13 35.82
N ASN A 309 -25.29 -21.58 34.60
CA ASN A 309 -24.08 -21.53 33.77
C ASN A 309 -23.58 -20.09 33.65
N ASN A 310 -22.73 -19.69 34.60
CA ASN A 310 -22.13 -18.35 34.63
C ASN A 310 -20.60 -18.48 34.69
N PRO A 311 -19.91 -18.60 33.53
CA PRO A 311 -18.47 -18.73 33.51
C PRO A 311 -17.76 -17.43 33.92
N ALA A 312 -16.56 -17.57 34.48
CA ALA A 312 -15.65 -16.45 34.68
C ALA A 312 -15.04 -16.02 33.35
N LEU A 313 -15.07 -14.72 33.08
CA LEU A 313 -14.51 -14.07 31.90
C LEU A 313 -13.20 -13.37 32.28
N PRO A 314 -12.10 -13.59 31.56
CA PRO A 314 -10.84 -12.93 31.86
C PRO A 314 -10.90 -11.44 31.49
N ILE A 315 -10.38 -10.59 32.38
CA ILE A 315 -10.12 -9.17 32.09
C ILE A 315 -8.65 -9.06 31.71
N VAL A 316 -8.41 -8.61 30.48
CA VAL A 316 -7.08 -8.48 29.89
C VAL A 316 -6.73 -7.02 29.65
N LEU A 317 -5.44 -6.73 29.57
CA LEU A 317 -4.93 -5.40 29.22
C LEU A 317 -4.48 -5.41 27.76
N TYR A 318 -5.18 -4.64 26.94
CA TYR A 318 -4.84 -4.42 25.53
C TYR A 318 -4.25 -3.04 25.31
N GLY A 319 -3.42 -2.94 24.27
CA GLY A 319 -2.92 -1.66 23.78
C GLY A 319 -3.80 -1.17 22.64
N GLU A 320 -4.01 0.13 22.55
CA GLU A 320 -4.80 0.76 21.49
C GLU A 320 -3.96 1.80 20.77
N VAL A 321 -4.06 1.81 19.45
CA VAL A 321 -3.44 2.80 18.58
C VAL A 321 -4.52 3.40 17.68
N LEU A 322 -4.77 4.69 17.86
CA LEU A 322 -5.72 5.47 17.10
C LEU A 322 -4.98 6.33 16.08
N LEU A 323 -5.32 6.17 14.81
CA LEU A 323 -4.92 7.04 13.71
C LEU A 323 -6.12 7.89 13.32
N ALA A 324 -5.97 9.21 13.35
CA ALA A 324 -7.04 10.14 13.02
C ALA A 324 -6.53 11.31 12.18
N THR A 325 -7.45 12.00 11.50
CA THR A 325 -7.19 13.28 10.84
C THR A 325 -8.32 14.25 11.18
N ALA A 326 -8.05 15.55 11.05
CA ALA A 326 -9.09 16.57 11.21
C ALA A 326 -10.22 16.47 10.16
N SER A 327 -9.93 15.91 8.98
CA SER A 327 -10.90 15.73 7.90
C SER A 327 -11.80 14.50 8.03
N GLY A 328 -11.66 13.71 9.11
CA GLY A 328 -12.58 12.63 9.45
C GLY A 328 -12.07 11.21 9.17
N PHE A 329 -10.85 11.02 8.66
CA PHE A 329 -10.23 9.68 8.69
C PHE A 329 -10.02 9.24 10.14
N ARG A 330 -10.47 8.03 10.48
CA ARG A 330 -10.29 7.39 11.79
C ARG A 330 -10.05 5.90 11.63
N TRP A 331 -8.99 5.40 12.26
CA TRP A 331 -8.63 3.99 12.29
C TRP A 331 -8.08 3.60 13.65
N GLU A 332 -8.76 2.70 14.33
CA GLU A 332 -8.42 2.31 15.70
C GLU A 332 -8.06 0.84 15.73
N MET A 333 -6.84 0.53 16.20
CA MET A 333 -6.30 -0.80 16.29
C MET A 333 -6.05 -1.18 17.74
N GLN A 334 -6.57 -2.33 18.14
CA GLN A 334 -6.34 -2.96 19.43
C GLN A 334 -5.32 -4.11 19.27
N ILE A 335 -4.39 -4.22 20.21
CA ILE A 335 -3.23 -5.09 20.16
C ILE A 335 -3.15 -5.92 21.45
N SER A 336 -2.90 -7.22 21.31
CA SER A 336 -2.83 -8.18 22.43
C SER A 336 -1.78 -7.80 23.48
N LYS A 337 -0.55 -7.50 23.04
CA LYS A 337 0.54 -7.04 23.90
C LYS A 337 0.44 -5.52 24.11
N SER A 338 0.00 -5.09 25.29
CA SER A 338 -0.30 -3.67 25.57
C SER A 338 0.88 -2.72 25.36
N GLU A 339 2.08 -3.12 25.76
CA GLU A 339 3.32 -2.32 25.60
C GLU A 339 3.66 -2.03 24.13
N SER A 340 3.24 -2.90 23.21
CA SER A 340 3.47 -2.71 21.78
C SER A 340 2.74 -1.47 21.25
N ALA A 341 1.61 -1.04 21.84
CA ALA A 341 0.89 0.14 21.36
C ALA A 341 1.74 1.42 21.47
N ALA A 342 2.49 1.59 22.55
CA ALA A 342 3.39 2.75 22.72
C ALA A 342 4.54 2.74 21.71
N TYR A 343 5.12 1.57 21.43
CA TYR A 343 6.17 1.42 20.41
C TYR A 343 5.66 1.76 19.00
N ILE A 344 4.48 1.25 18.63
CA ILE A 344 3.87 1.55 17.32
C ILE A 344 3.44 3.01 17.24
N GLY A 345 2.82 3.54 18.29
CA GLY A 345 2.36 4.92 18.37
C GLY A 345 3.51 5.93 18.26
N SER A 346 4.62 5.70 18.97
CA SER A 346 5.83 6.53 18.87
C SER A 346 6.50 6.44 17.49
N THR A 347 6.58 5.24 16.89
CA THR A 347 7.11 5.08 15.52
C THR A 347 6.29 5.86 14.49
N LEU A 348 4.96 5.81 14.58
CA LEU A 348 4.08 6.55 13.67
C LEU A 348 4.12 8.07 13.88
N ARG A 349 4.38 8.53 15.11
CA ARG A 349 4.66 9.96 15.38
C ARG A 349 6.01 10.38 14.80
N TYR A 350 7.04 9.54 14.96
CA TYR A 350 8.37 9.78 14.42
C TYR A 350 8.37 9.95 12.90
N ILE A 351 7.66 9.08 12.15
CA ILE A 351 7.52 9.25 10.70
C ILE A 351 6.69 10.48 10.32
N ALA A 352 5.74 10.89 11.15
CA ALA A 352 5.01 12.15 11.01
C ALA A 352 5.82 13.40 11.37
N GLY A 353 7.07 13.24 11.82
CA GLY A 353 7.94 14.34 12.24
C GLY A 353 7.49 14.99 13.55
N ARG A 354 6.91 14.20 14.46
CA ARG A 354 6.40 14.65 15.76
C ARG A 354 6.99 13.87 16.94
#